data_AF-A0A6A9SKY9-F1
#
_entry.id   AF-A0A6A9SKY9-F1
#
_cell.length_a   1.000
_cell.length_b   1.000
_cell.length_c   1.000
_cell.angle_alpha   90.00
_cell.angle_beta   90.00
_cell.angle_gamma   90.00
#
_symmetry.space_group_name_H-M   'P 1'
#
loop_
_entity.id
_entity.type
_entity.pdbx_description
1 polymer ?
#
loop_
_entity_poly.entity_id
_entity_poly.type
_entity_poly.pdbx_seq_one_letter_code
_entity_poly.pdbx_strand_id
1 'polypeptide(L)'
;MPVTYRVVLRSTETQPSRQTQESVLPAMSQKFGRRVSIEAADIAPDDRLRATVIGTVDTDSPPALRDVYEYVKPHRLVRVKEILTDDAGGVVVRKAHEVDRERVERHERATVLADVRGDLLVHVAGDESAASE
;
A
#
# COMPACT_ATOMS: atom_id res chain seq x y z
N MET A 1 -16.88 -4.93 9.04
CA MET A 1 -17.08 -4.63 7.61
C MET A 1 -15.84 -5.11 6.85
N PRO A 2 -15.92 -5.45 5.55
CA PRO A 2 -14.70 -5.63 4.76
C PRO A 2 -13.92 -4.31 4.77
N VAL A 3 -12.61 -4.38 5.01
CA VAL A 3 -11.71 -3.22 5.04
C VAL A 3 -11.08 -3.08 3.66
N THR A 4 -11.15 -1.87 3.11
CA THR A 4 -10.50 -1.54 1.84
C THR A 4 -9.05 -1.14 2.11
N TYR A 5 -8.08 -1.80 1.47
CA TYR A 5 -6.66 -1.45 1.56
C TYR A 5 -6.23 -0.63 0.35
N ARG A 6 -5.78 0.61 0.59
CA ARG A 6 -5.28 1.53 -0.42
C ARG A 6 -3.76 1.63 -0.38
N VAL A 7 -3.09 1.04 -1.36
CA VAL A 7 -1.64 1.13 -1.52
C VAL A 7 -1.29 2.40 -2.28
N VAL A 8 -0.61 3.34 -1.62
CA VAL A 8 -0.16 4.59 -2.24
C VAL A 8 1.21 4.36 -2.90
N LEU A 9 1.26 4.47 -4.22
CA LEU A 9 2.47 4.27 -5.02
C LEU A 9 3.19 5.61 -5.23
N ARG A 10 4.49 5.60 -4.99
CA ARG A 10 5.37 6.76 -5.18
C ARG A 10 6.49 6.43 -6.13
N SER A 11 6.76 7.33 -7.08
CA SER A 11 7.95 7.21 -7.93
C SER A 11 9.21 7.40 -7.08
N THR A 12 10.21 6.56 -7.34
CA THR A 12 11.56 6.68 -6.76
C THR A 12 12.49 7.54 -7.63
N GLU A 13 12.05 7.87 -8.85
CA GLU A 13 12.82 8.64 -9.81
C GLU A 13 12.71 10.13 -9.53
N THR A 14 13.82 10.85 -9.73
CA THR A 14 13.88 12.31 -9.55
C THR A 14 13.13 13.03 -10.67
N GLN A 15 13.06 12.45 -11.88
CA GLN A 15 12.31 12.85 -13.08
C GLN A 15 12.17 11.61 -14.02
N PRO A 16 11.08 11.38 -14.78
CA PRO A 16 9.73 11.96 -14.79
C PRO A 16 8.67 10.96 -14.27
N SER A 17 8.04 11.28 -13.13
CA SER A 17 7.04 10.40 -12.48
C SER A 17 5.84 10.03 -13.36
N ARG A 18 5.56 10.82 -14.40
CA ARG A 18 4.55 10.53 -15.42
C ARG A 18 4.92 9.33 -16.29
N GLN A 19 6.17 9.19 -16.73
CA GLN A 19 6.60 8.03 -17.51
C GLN A 19 6.58 6.75 -16.65
N THR A 20 6.96 6.87 -15.38
CA THR A 20 6.79 5.79 -14.40
C THR A 20 5.32 5.40 -14.28
N GLN A 21 4.41 6.37 -14.14
CA GLN A 21 2.97 6.14 -14.05
C GLN A 21 2.42 5.42 -15.30
N GLU A 22 2.73 5.94 -16.49
CA GLU A 22 2.29 5.41 -17.78
C GLU A 22 2.87 4.02 -18.09
N SER A 23 3.95 3.62 -17.43
CA SER A 23 4.55 2.28 -17.59
C SER A 23 4.07 1.30 -16.52
N VAL A 24 4.05 1.71 -15.25
CA VAL A 24 3.81 0.82 -14.11
C VAL A 24 2.33 0.54 -13.90
N LEU A 25 1.46 1.56 -13.96
CA LEU A 25 0.03 1.35 -13.68
C LEU A 25 -0.62 0.41 -14.69
N PRO A 26 -0.36 0.50 -16.02
CA PRO A 26 -0.89 -0.46 -16.98
C PRO A 26 -0.36 -1.88 -16.76
N ALA A 27 0.93 -2.03 -16.42
CA ALA A 27 1.52 -3.33 -16.13
C ALA A 27 0.89 -3.98 -14.87
N MET A 28 0.61 -3.18 -13.84
CA MET A 28 -0.13 -3.63 -12.67
C MET A 28 -1.56 -4.01 -13.02
N SER A 29 -2.27 -3.20 -13.82
CA SER A 29 -3.62 -3.51 -14.29
C SER A 29 -3.66 -4.83 -15.06
N GLN A 30 -2.67 -5.10 -15.91
CA GLN A 30 -2.56 -6.36 -16.65
C GLN A 30 -2.30 -7.55 -15.74
N LYS A 31 -1.45 -7.38 -14.71
CA LYS A 31 -1.07 -8.46 -13.79
C LYS A 31 -2.15 -8.82 -12.78
N PHE A 32 -2.81 -7.83 -12.21
CA PHE A 32 -3.77 -8.03 -11.12
C PHE A 32 -5.21 -8.10 -11.62
N GLY A 33 -5.50 -7.50 -12.77
CA GLY A 33 -6.83 -7.50 -13.37
C GLY A 33 -7.88 -6.95 -12.40
N ARG A 34 -9.03 -7.61 -12.35
CA ARG A 34 -10.18 -7.21 -11.53
C ARG A 34 -9.98 -7.41 -10.02
N ARG A 35 -8.85 -7.96 -9.57
CA ARG A 35 -8.57 -8.17 -8.14
C ARG A 35 -8.26 -6.87 -7.40
N VAL A 36 -7.95 -5.81 -8.15
CA VAL A 36 -7.57 -4.51 -7.61
C VAL A 36 -8.22 -3.42 -8.46
N SER A 37 -8.50 -2.27 -7.84
CA SER A 37 -8.77 -1.02 -8.56
C SER A 37 -7.48 -0.21 -8.61
N ILE A 38 -7.18 0.42 -9.75
CA ILE A 38 -5.97 1.23 -9.91
C ILE A 38 -6.38 2.62 -10.38
N GLU A 39 -5.95 3.64 -9.65
CA GLU A 39 -6.21 5.04 -9.98
C GLU A 39 -4.89 5.77 -10.20
N ALA A 40 -4.80 6.49 -11.31
CA ALA A 40 -3.67 7.36 -11.59
C ALA A 40 -3.81 8.66 -10.78
N ALA A 41 -2.73 9.08 -10.13
CA ALA A 41 -2.68 10.41 -9.51
C ALA A 41 -2.65 11.50 -10.59
N ASP A 42 -3.28 12.64 -10.33
CA ASP A 42 -3.11 13.83 -11.17
C ASP A 42 -1.71 14.40 -10.93
N ILE A 43 -0.84 14.30 -11.93
CA ILE A 43 0.55 14.77 -11.86
C ILE A 43 0.63 16.06 -12.67
N ALA A 44 0.78 17.19 -11.98
CA ALA A 44 0.93 18.46 -12.66
C ALA A 44 2.24 18.51 -13.47
N PRO A 45 2.28 19.22 -14.61
CA PRO A 45 3.49 19.33 -15.44
C PRO A 45 4.69 19.98 -14.73
N ASP A 46 4.45 20.70 -13.62
CA ASP A 46 5.44 21.34 -12.76
C ASP A 46 5.77 20.56 -11.46
N ASP A 47 5.20 19.36 -11.24
CA ASP A 47 5.56 18.45 -10.12
C ASP A 47 6.94 17.78 -10.32
N ARG A 48 7.86 18.50 -10.98
CA ARG A 48 9.23 18.10 -11.32
C ARG A 48 10.15 17.92 -10.10
N LEU A 49 9.66 18.25 -8.91
CA LEU A 49 10.45 18.25 -7.69
C LEU A 49 9.68 17.51 -6.58
N ARG A 50 10.21 16.32 -6.25
CA ARG A 50 9.88 15.44 -5.11
C ARG A 50 8.94 14.30 -5.45
N ALA A 51 9.51 13.21 -5.94
CA ALA A 51 9.10 11.83 -5.62
C ALA A 51 7.58 11.69 -5.40
N THR A 52 6.87 11.92 -6.50
CA THR A 52 5.45 12.20 -6.55
C THR A 52 4.66 10.91 -6.36
N VAL A 53 3.50 11.01 -5.72
CA VAL A 53 2.52 9.91 -5.73
C VAL A 53 2.07 9.73 -7.17
N ILE A 54 2.27 8.53 -7.71
CA ILE A 54 1.90 8.22 -9.10
C ILE A 54 0.52 7.60 -9.20
N GLY A 55 -0.05 7.12 -8.11
CA GLY A 55 -1.35 6.49 -8.12
C GLY A 55 -1.60 5.65 -6.88
N THR A 56 -2.78 5.07 -6.84
CA THR A 56 -3.25 4.20 -5.77
C THR A 56 -3.70 2.87 -6.34
N VAL A 57 -3.58 1.83 -5.51
CA VAL A 57 -4.11 0.51 -5.80
C VAL A 57 -4.97 0.08 -4.63
N ASP A 58 -6.27 -0.07 -4.87
CA ASP A 58 -7.27 -0.42 -3.86
C ASP A 58 -7.64 -1.90 -3.97
N THR A 59 -7.79 -2.57 -2.84
CA THR A 59 -8.20 -3.98 -2.75
C THR A 59 -8.86 -4.29 -1.41
N ASP A 60 -9.91 -5.09 -1.42
CA ASP A 60 -10.60 -5.54 -0.19
C ASP A 60 -10.09 -6.92 0.27
N SER A 61 -9.12 -7.48 -0.46
CA SER A 61 -8.58 -8.82 -0.24
C SER A 61 -7.16 -8.77 0.29
N PRO A 62 -6.87 -9.25 1.52
CA PRO A 62 -5.50 -9.35 2.04
C PRO A 62 -4.54 -10.17 1.14
N PRO A 63 -4.97 -11.28 0.50
CA PRO A 63 -4.13 -11.95 -0.49
C PRO A 63 -3.72 -11.07 -1.69
N ALA A 64 -4.63 -10.25 -2.22
CA ALA A 64 -4.32 -9.35 -3.33
C ALA A 64 -3.41 -8.19 -2.86
N LEU A 65 -3.61 -7.68 -1.64
CA LEU A 65 -2.69 -6.71 -1.03
C LEU A 65 -1.28 -7.27 -0.93
N ARG A 66 -1.13 -8.51 -0.46
CA ARG A 66 0.15 -9.23 -0.42
C ARG A 66 0.80 -9.28 -1.80
N ASP A 67 0.06 -9.71 -2.82
CA ASP A 67 0.57 -9.84 -4.18
C ASP A 67 1.03 -8.50 -4.76
N VAL A 68 0.26 -7.42 -4.51
CA VAL A 68 0.61 -6.05 -4.90
C VAL A 68 1.88 -5.60 -4.21
N TYR A 69 1.96 -5.78 -2.89
CA TYR A 69 3.14 -5.39 -2.11
C TYR A 69 4.39 -6.16 -2.55
N GLU A 70 4.27 -7.47 -2.76
CA GLU A 70 5.36 -8.33 -3.23
C GLU A 70 5.86 -7.93 -4.62
N TYR A 71 4.96 -7.48 -5.50
CA TYR A 71 5.33 -6.99 -6.82
C TYR A 71 6.05 -5.64 -6.76
N VAL A 72 5.58 -4.72 -5.93
CA VAL A 72 6.13 -3.35 -5.83
C VAL A 72 7.44 -3.32 -5.04
N LYS A 73 7.60 -4.14 -3.99
CA LYS A 73 8.78 -4.12 -3.11
C LYS A 73 10.14 -4.18 -3.83
N PRO A 74 10.37 -5.07 -4.83
CA PRO A 74 11.63 -5.08 -5.58
C PRO A 74 11.69 -4.06 -6.72
N HIS A 75 10.61 -3.31 -6.98
CA HIS A 75 10.53 -2.45 -8.15
C HIS A 75 11.48 -1.26 -8.02
N ARG A 76 12.24 -0.97 -9.08
CA ARG A 76 13.24 0.11 -9.07
C ARG A 76 12.65 1.50 -9.20
N LEU A 77 11.55 1.62 -9.94
CA LEU A 77 10.93 2.91 -10.31
C LEU A 77 9.84 3.36 -9.34
N VAL A 78 9.30 2.44 -8.53
CA VAL A 78 8.17 2.72 -7.64
C VAL A 78 8.40 2.07 -6.30
N ARG A 79 7.83 2.67 -5.27
CA ARG A 79 7.76 2.10 -3.92
C ARG A 79 6.40 2.36 -3.31
N VAL A 80 6.04 1.52 -2.34
CA VAL A 80 4.91 1.79 -1.46
C VAL A 80 5.30 2.95 -0.53
N LYS A 81 4.54 4.05 -0.59
CA LYS A 81 4.69 5.17 0.34
C LYS A 81 4.02 4.83 1.67
N GLU A 82 2.78 4.35 1.60
CA GLU A 82 1.93 3.99 2.73
C GLU A 82 0.81 3.08 2.24
N ILE A 83 0.16 2.38 3.17
CA ILE A 83 -1.02 1.56 2.91
C ILE A 83 -2.11 2.02 3.88
N LEU A 84 -3.12 2.68 3.32
CA LEU A 84 -4.24 3.26 4.07
C LEU A 84 -5.40 2.26 4.14
N THR A 85 -6.25 2.43 5.14
CA THR A 85 -7.51 1.69 5.28
C THR A 85 -8.68 2.66 5.45
N ASP A 86 -9.89 2.20 5.15
CA ASP A 86 -11.13 2.97 5.29
C ASP A 86 -11.70 2.96 6.72
N ASP A 87 -11.13 2.14 7.62
CA ASP A 87 -11.57 1.95 9.01
C ASP A 87 -10.88 2.88 10.03
N ALA A 88 -10.43 4.06 9.59
CA ALA A 88 -9.62 5.02 10.36
C ALA A 88 -8.29 4.48 10.91
N GLY A 89 -7.96 3.22 10.63
CA GLY A 89 -6.71 2.57 10.98
C GLY A 89 -5.62 2.74 9.93
N GLY A 90 -4.82 1.69 9.76
CA GLY A 90 -3.87 1.60 8.66
C GLY A 90 -3.09 0.29 8.65
N VAL A 91 -2.30 0.07 7.61
CA VAL A 91 -1.38 -1.06 7.55
C VAL A 91 0.05 -0.59 7.80
N VAL A 92 0.64 -1.10 8.87
CA VAL A 92 2.02 -0.84 9.25
C VAL A 92 2.91 -1.94 8.69
N VAL A 93 4.02 -1.54 8.08
CA VAL A 93 5.09 -2.44 7.63
C VAL A 93 6.22 -2.44 8.65
N ARG A 94 6.62 -3.61 9.13
CA ARG A 94 7.76 -3.82 10.05
C ARG A 94 8.62 -4.98 9.59
N LYS A 95 9.87 -5.08 10.03
CA LYS A 95 10.65 -6.29 9.75
C LYS A 95 10.10 -7.45 10.57
N ALA A 96 9.98 -8.62 9.95
CA ALA A 96 9.44 -9.80 10.59
C ALA A 96 10.19 -10.19 11.89
N HIS A 97 11.50 -9.91 11.96
CA HIS A 97 12.31 -10.18 13.16
C HIS A 97 12.19 -9.11 14.25
N GLU A 98 11.60 -7.95 13.95
CA GLU A 98 11.33 -6.89 14.92
C GLU A 98 9.95 -7.06 15.58
N VAL A 99 9.12 -7.97 15.08
CA VAL A 99 7.73 -8.15 15.52
C VAL A 99 7.55 -9.51 16.15
N ASP A 100 7.05 -9.49 17.39
CA ASP A 100 6.50 -10.68 18.05
C ASP A 100 5.11 -10.98 17.46
N ARG A 101 5.05 -11.98 16.57
CA ARG A 101 3.80 -12.35 15.88
C ARG A 101 2.73 -12.84 16.84
N GLU A 102 3.10 -13.66 17.82
CA GLU A 102 2.15 -14.19 18.80
C GLU A 102 1.51 -13.06 19.59
N ARG A 103 2.30 -12.03 19.93
CA ARG A 103 1.77 -10.85 20.61
C ARG A 103 0.82 -10.05 19.73
N VAL A 104 1.10 -9.91 18.44
CA VAL A 104 0.21 -9.21 17.49
C VAL A 104 -1.10 -9.98 17.31
N GLU A 105 -1.04 -11.31 17.12
CA GLU A 105 -2.21 -12.16 16.92
C GLU A 105 -3.13 -12.21 18.15
N ARG A 106 -2.59 -12.03 19.36
CA ARG A 106 -3.38 -11.90 20.60
C ARG A 106 -3.96 -10.50 20.82
N HIS A 107 -3.56 -9.52 20.01
CA HIS A 107 -4.01 -8.14 20.18
C HIS A 107 -5.29 -7.91 19.37
N GLU A 108 -6.40 -7.58 20.04
CA GLU A 108 -7.73 -7.48 19.41
C GLU A 108 -7.83 -6.45 18.28
N ARG A 109 -6.91 -5.48 18.26
CA ARG A 109 -6.86 -4.37 17.29
C ARG A 109 -5.80 -4.53 16.22
N ALA A 110 -5.06 -5.64 16.20
CA ALA A 110 -3.99 -5.85 15.22
C ALA A 110 -4.15 -7.20 14.54
N THR A 111 -3.87 -7.25 13.24
CA THR A 111 -3.96 -8.48 12.47
C THR A 111 -2.81 -8.57 11.49
N VAL A 112 -2.09 -9.69 11.51
CA VAL A 112 -1.05 -9.98 10.53
C VAL A 112 -1.73 -10.30 9.19
N LEU A 113 -1.47 -9.49 8.18
CA LEU A 113 -2.01 -9.68 6.83
C LEU A 113 -1.10 -10.55 5.98
N ALA A 114 0.21 -10.34 6.05
CA ALA A 114 1.18 -11.06 5.23
C ALA A 114 2.62 -10.95 5.77
N ASP A 115 3.44 -11.93 5.42
CA ASP A 115 4.91 -11.85 5.43
C ASP A 115 5.42 -11.86 3.98
N VAL A 116 6.12 -10.80 3.60
CA VAL A 116 6.65 -10.62 2.25
C VAL A 116 8.13 -10.27 2.34
N ARG A 117 8.99 -11.23 2.01
CA ARG A 117 10.46 -11.04 1.95
C ARG A 117 11.00 -10.40 3.23
N GLY A 118 10.55 -10.90 4.39
CA GLY A 118 10.99 -10.43 5.71
C GLY A 118 10.34 -9.12 6.17
N ASP A 119 9.37 -8.57 5.44
CA ASP A 119 8.50 -7.51 5.95
C ASP A 119 7.15 -8.11 6.35
N LEU A 120 6.70 -7.80 7.56
CA LEU A 120 5.40 -8.14 8.08
C LEU A 120 4.44 -6.97 7.86
N LEU A 121 3.33 -7.23 7.18
CA LEU A 121 2.23 -6.29 7.01
C LEU A 121 1.23 -6.55 8.12
N VAL A 122 1.00 -5.54 8.96
CA VAL A 122 0.09 -5.62 10.10
C VAL A 122 -0.97 -4.54 9.94
N HIS A 123 -2.23 -4.96 9.83
CA HIS A 123 -3.36 -4.04 9.95
C HIS A 123 -3.54 -3.69 11.42
N VAL A 124 -3.69 -2.40 11.69
CA VAL A 124 -4.07 -1.86 13.00
C VAL A 124 -5.39 -1.14 12.81
N ALA A 125 -6.44 -1.63 13.46
CA ALA A 125 -7.77 -1.04 13.39
C ALA A 125 -7.78 0.34 14.07
N GLY A 126 -8.49 1.30 13.47
CA GLY A 126 -8.70 2.62 14.07
C GLY A 126 -9.63 2.57 15.28
N ASP A 127 -9.46 3.50 16.22
CA ASP A 127 -10.46 3.73 17.27
C ASP A 127 -11.62 4.53 16.68
N GLU A 128 -12.80 3.92 16.52
CA GLU A 128 -14.04 4.67 16.18
C GLU A 128 -14.41 5.72 17.26
N SER A 129 -13.77 5.69 18.43
CA SER A 129 -14.04 6.63 19.53
C SER A 129 -13.43 8.03 19.36
N ALA A 130 -12.57 8.27 18.35
CA ALA A 130 -11.92 9.58 18.15
C ALA A 130 -12.65 10.52 17.17
N ALA A 131 -13.79 10.11 16.60
CA ALA A 131 -14.58 10.92 15.67
C ALA A 131 -15.68 11.76 16.36
N SER A 132 -15.61 11.93 17.68
CA SER A 132 -16.61 12.68 18.47
C SER A 132 -15.94 13.52 19.56
N GLU A 133 -15.09 14.48 19.17
CA GLU A 133 -14.69 15.62 20.02
C GLU A 133 -14.69 16.91 19.20
#